data_AF-A0A931I9K1-F1
#
_entry.id   AF-A0A931I9K1-F1
#
_cell.length_a   1.000
_cell.length_b   1.000
_cell.length_c   1.000
_cell.angle_alpha   90.00
_cell.angle_beta   90.00
_cell.angle_gamma   90.00
#
_symmetry.space_group_name_H-M   'P 1'
#
loop_
_entity.id
_entity.type
_entity.pdbx_description
1 polymer ?
#
loop_
_entity_poly.entity_id
_entity_poly.type
_entity_poly.pdbx_seq_one_letter_code
_entity_poly.pdbx_strand_id
1 'polypeptide(L)'
;MVVVSASPRRPAHNRPALIALVAVAAIACLGLGWWQWERFESASGTGQNLGYALQWPLFAGFAIFAYFRFVRLEREQESDPATARGPVHGAAPREIPAGILPQRPKAARDTDPAMDEYNRYLAALHADDIDDQIRRASHSTRDTERSGG
;
A
#
# COMPACT_ATOMS: atom_id res chain seq x y z
N MET A 1 -28.25 -24.87 12.86
CA MET A 1 -26.98 -25.59 12.63
C MET A 1 -26.04 -24.60 11.94
N VAL A 2 -25.06 -24.05 12.66
CA VAL A 2 -24.14 -23.03 12.10
C VAL A 2 -22.92 -23.76 11.53
N VAL A 3 -22.77 -23.73 10.20
CA VAL A 3 -21.58 -24.25 9.53
C VAL A 3 -20.46 -23.24 9.72
N VAL A 4 -19.51 -23.55 10.61
CA VAL A 4 -18.25 -22.80 10.70
C VAL A 4 -17.44 -23.14 9.46
N SER A 5 -17.31 -22.18 8.55
CA SER A 5 -16.39 -22.31 7.41
C SER A 5 -14.95 -22.33 7.93
N ALA A 6 -14.24 -23.43 7.69
CA ALA A 6 -12.83 -23.55 7.99
C ALA A 6 -12.03 -22.56 7.13
N SER A 7 -11.28 -21.67 7.79
CA SER A 7 -10.36 -20.75 7.11
C SER A 7 -9.32 -21.52 6.28
N PRO A 8 -8.98 -21.08 5.06
CA PRO A 8 -7.94 -21.71 4.25
C PRO A 8 -6.61 -21.71 5.01
N ARG A 9 -5.97 -22.87 5.15
CA ARG A 9 -4.60 -22.96 5.67
C ARG A 9 -3.69 -22.15 4.75
N ARG A 10 -3.03 -21.11 5.27
CA ARG A 10 -1.98 -20.40 4.53
C ARG A 10 -0.90 -21.42 4.13
N PRO A 11 -0.56 -21.55 2.84
CA PRO A 11 0.41 -22.54 2.42
C PRO A 11 1.82 -22.13 2.87
N ALA A 12 2.48 -22.99 3.64
CA ALA A 12 3.77 -22.77 4.30
C ALA A 12 5.00 -22.80 3.35
N HIS A 13 4.83 -22.59 2.03
CA HIS A 13 5.86 -22.89 1.03
C HIS A 13 6.66 -21.67 0.51
N ASN A 14 6.45 -20.47 1.04
CA ASN A 14 6.99 -19.23 0.48
C ASN A 14 8.42 -18.88 0.94
N ARG A 15 9.06 -19.68 1.81
CA ARG A 15 10.43 -19.44 2.29
C ARG A 15 11.47 -19.31 1.16
N PRO A 16 11.60 -20.27 0.21
CA PRO A 16 12.56 -20.13 -0.89
C PRO A 16 12.24 -18.93 -1.79
N ALA A 17 10.96 -18.63 -2.00
CA ALA A 17 10.54 -17.46 -2.77
C ALA A 17 10.95 -16.14 -2.08
N LEU A 18 10.81 -16.05 -0.76
CA LEU A 18 11.26 -14.90 0.03
C LEU A 18 12.79 -14.76 0.01
N ILE A 19 13.53 -15.87 0.12
CA ILE A 19 14.99 -15.86 0.00
C ILE A 19 15.40 -15.32 -1.37
N ALA A 20 14.81 -15.84 -2.45
CA ALA A 20 15.09 -15.40 -3.81
C ALA A 20 14.77 -13.92 -3.99
N LEU A 21 13.62 -13.46 -3.48
CA LEU A 21 13.23 -12.05 -3.52
C LEU A 21 14.23 -11.15 -2.79
N VAL A 22 14.67 -11.53 -1.59
CA VAL A 22 15.65 -10.77 -0.79
C VAL A 22 17.01 -10.75 -1.48
N ALA A 23 17.45 -11.89 -2.04
CA ALA A 23 18.71 -11.97 -2.76
C ALA A 23 18.70 -11.08 -4.02
N VAL A 24 17.63 -11.13 -4.81
CA VAL A 24 17.46 -10.26 -5.99
C VAL A 24 17.43 -8.79 -5.59
N ALA A 25 16.69 -8.43 -4.53
CA ALA A 25 16.66 -7.06 -4.02
C ALA A 25 18.03 -6.58 -3.55
N ALA A 26 18.79 -7.42 -2.84
CA ALA A 26 20.13 -7.10 -2.38
C ALA A 26 21.11 -6.90 -3.55
N ILE A 27 21.09 -7.80 -4.55
CA ILE A 27 21.93 -7.68 -5.76
C ILE A 27 21.58 -6.41 -6.52
N ALA A 28 20.29 -6.10 -6.70
CA ALA A 28 19.84 -4.89 -7.37
C ALA A 28 20.33 -3.62 -6.64
N CYS A 29 20.22 -3.58 -5.31
CA CYS A 29 20.72 -2.47 -4.51
C CYS A 29 22.24 -2.31 -4.64
N LEU A 30 23.01 -3.40 -4.53
CA LEU A 30 24.47 -3.35 -4.66
C LEU A 30 24.89 -2.93 -6.08
N GLY A 31 24.20 -3.39 -7.12
CA GLY A 31 24.44 -2.96 -8.50
C GLY A 31 24.17 -1.47 -8.72
N LEU A 32 23.09 -0.94 -8.14
CA LEU A 32 22.80 0.50 -8.15
C LEU A 32 23.84 1.30 -7.38
N GLY A 33 24.28 0.82 -6.22
CA GLY A 33 25.34 1.44 -5.43
C GLY A 33 26.67 1.48 -6.17
N TRP A 34 27.03 0.37 -6.83
CA TRP A 34 28.21 0.27 -7.68
C TRP A 34 28.15 1.24 -8.86
N TRP A 35 27.02 1.30 -9.56
CA TRP A 35 26.82 2.23 -10.66
C TRP A 35 26.93 3.69 -10.20
N GLN A 36 26.38 4.03 -9.03
CA GLN A 36 26.53 5.37 -8.44
C GLN A 36 27.97 5.68 -8.04
N TRP A 37 28.72 4.69 -7.55
CA TRP A 37 30.13 4.82 -7.23
C TRP A 37 30.96 5.15 -8.48
N GLU A 38 30.84 4.37 -9.56
CA GLU A 38 31.52 4.63 -10.83
C GLU A 38 31.18 6.03 -11.37
N ARG A 39 29.94 6.48 -11.14
CA ARG A 39 29.48 7.78 -11.63
C ARG A 39 30.00 8.96 -10.82
N PHE A 40 30.18 8.78 -9.51
CA PHE A 40 30.86 9.74 -8.64
C PHE A 40 32.34 9.89 -9.02
N GLU A 41 33.01 8.80 -9.38
CA GLU A 41 34.43 8.81 -9.78
C GLU A 41 34.65 9.52 -11.13
N SER A 42 33.67 9.42 -12.05
CA SER A 42 33.77 9.96 -13.42
C SER A 42 33.37 11.44 -13.58
N ALA A 43 32.53 11.98 -12.69
CA ALA A 43 32.03 13.36 -12.78
C ALA A 43 32.30 14.09 -11.46
N SER A 44 33.21 15.08 -11.50
CA SER A 44 33.50 16.08 -10.45
C SER A 44 32.56 16.00 -9.24
N GLY A 45 32.99 15.24 -8.23
CA GLY A 45 32.15 14.67 -7.18
C GLY A 45 31.43 15.71 -6.32
N THR A 46 30.13 15.84 -6.54
CA THR A 46 29.24 16.43 -5.52
C THR A 46 29.00 15.34 -4.46
N GLY A 47 29.31 15.61 -3.19
CA GLY A 47 29.21 14.62 -2.08
C GLY A 47 27.83 13.96 -1.91
N GLN A 48 26.79 14.50 -2.54
CA GLN A 48 25.45 13.92 -2.59
C GLN A 48 25.40 12.55 -3.32
N ASN A 49 26.19 12.35 -4.38
CA ASN A 49 26.24 11.07 -5.11
C ASN A 49 26.89 9.96 -4.26
N LEU A 50 27.88 10.32 -3.44
CA LEU A 50 28.50 9.41 -2.49
C LEU A 50 27.50 8.96 -1.43
N GLY A 51 26.68 9.89 -0.93
CA GLY A 51 25.58 9.58 -0.01
C GLY A 51 24.64 8.53 -0.59
N TYR A 52 24.23 8.68 -1.85
CA TYR A 52 23.41 7.68 -2.54
C TYR A 52 24.13 6.35 -2.76
N ALA A 53 25.41 6.37 -3.17
CA ALA A 53 26.21 5.16 -3.34
C ALA A 53 26.31 4.34 -2.05
N LEU A 54 26.41 5.00 -0.88
CA LEU A 54 26.44 4.37 0.43
C LEU A 54 25.05 4.01 0.98
N GLN A 55 24.00 4.73 0.57
CA GLN A 55 22.62 4.44 0.94
C GLN A 55 22.14 3.09 0.39
N TRP A 56 22.53 2.73 -0.83
CA TRP A 56 22.11 1.47 -1.45
C TRP A 56 22.58 0.21 -0.70
N PRO A 57 23.85 0.10 -0.25
CA PRO A 57 24.30 -0.96 0.65
C PRO A 57 23.52 -1.05 1.96
N LEU A 58 23.15 0.09 2.56
CA LEU A 58 22.34 0.10 3.78
C LEU A 58 20.96 -0.53 3.54
N PHE A 59 20.33 -0.24 2.40
CA PHE A 59 19.06 -0.88 2.02
C PHE A 59 19.20 -2.37 1.74
N ALA A 60 20.30 -2.80 1.10
CA ALA A 60 20.59 -4.23 0.92
C ALA A 60 20.71 -4.95 2.28
N GLY A 61 21.47 -4.37 3.21
CA GLY A 61 21.60 -4.87 4.58
C GLY A 61 20.27 -4.90 5.33
N PHE A 62 19.44 -3.86 5.19
CA PHE A 62 18.12 -3.80 5.79
C PHE A 62 17.18 -4.91 5.26
N ALA A 63 17.18 -5.18 3.95
CA ALA A 63 16.37 -6.25 3.37
C ALA A 63 16.76 -7.63 3.92
N ILE A 64 18.07 -7.89 4.02
CA ILE A 64 18.60 -9.12 4.61
C ILE A 64 18.22 -9.24 6.10
N PHE A 65 18.38 -8.14 6.86
CA PHE A 65 17.99 -8.09 8.26
C PHE A 65 16.50 -8.36 8.47
N ALA A 66 15.64 -7.73 7.66
CA ALA A 66 14.19 -7.94 7.71
C ALA A 66 13.84 -9.41 7.46
N TYR A 67 14.50 -10.07 6.51
CA TYR A 67 14.34 -11.51 6.28
C TYR A 67 14.77 -12.35 7.50
N PHE A 68 15.94 -12.08 8.08
CA PHE A 68 16.38 -12.79 9.30
C PHE A 68 15.40 -12.62 10.46
N ARG A 69 14.92 -11.39 10.66
CA ARG A 69 13.93 -11.07 11.69
C ARG A 69 12.61 -11.81 11.45
N PHE A 70 12.15 -11.83 10.21
CA PHE A 70 10.94 -12.54 9.80
C PHE A 70 11.06 -14.06 10.06
N VAL A 71 12.16 -14.68 9.63
CA VAL A 71 12.41 -16.11 9.88
C VAL A 71 12.48 -16.41 11.37
N ARG A 72 13.06 -15.51 12.18
CA ARG A 72 13.10 -15.67 13.64
C ARG A 72 11.69 -15.64 14.24
N LEU A 73 10.84 -14.71 13.80
CA LEU A 73 9.44 -14.64 14.23
C LEU A 73 8.65 -15.89 13.84
N GLU A 74 8.80 -16.38 12.61
CA GLU A 74 8.12 -17.61 12.19
C GLU A 74 8.55 -18.81 13.05
N ARG A 75 9.85 -18.91 13.39
CA ARG A 75 10.37 -19.98 14.25
C ARG A 75 9.83 -19.87 15.68
N GLU A 76 9.81 -18.66 16.25
CA GLU A 76 9.21 -18.39 17.56
C GLU A 76 7.71 -18.75 17.58
N GLN A 77 6.96 -18.44 16.52
CA GLN A 77 5.54 -18.78 16.37
C GLN A 77 5.27 -20.28 16.23
N GLU A 78 6.09 -21.00 15.47
CA GLU A 78 5.96 -22.46 15.29
C GLU A 78 6.30 -23.22 16.59
N SER A 79 7.25 -22.70 17.37
CA SER A 79 7.76 -23.36 18.58
C SER A 79 6.81 -23.21 19.78
N ASP A 80 5.91 -22.23 19.76
CA ASP A 80 5.00 -21.93 20.86
C ASP A 80 3.53 -21.80 20.38
N PRO A 81 2.81 -22.93 20.27
CA PRO A 81 1.40 -22.92 19.88
C PRO A 81 0.49 -22.25 20.94
N ALA A 82 0.99 -21.95 22.15
CA ALA A 82 0.24 -21.23 23.18
C ALA A 82 0.28 -19.69 22.97
N THR A 83 1.36 -19.17 22.37
CA THR A 83 1.51 -17.74 22.06
C THR A 83 0.72 -17.29 20.83
N ALA A 84 0.17 -18.22 20.04
CA ALA A 84 -0.85 -17.90 19.02
C ALA A 84 -2.17 -17.34 19.59
N ARG A 85 -2.36 -17.43 20.92
CA ARG A 85 -3.44 -16.75 21.68
C ARG A 85 -2.93 -15.69 22.67
N GLY A 86 -1.64 -15.33 22.60
CA GLY A 86 -1.10 -14.18 23.32
C GLY A 86 -1.58 -12.88 22.66
N PRO A 87 -1.81 -11.80 23.43
CA PRO A 87 -2.35 -10.57 22.89
C PRO A 87 -1.43 -10.09 21.78
N VAL A 88 -1.99 -9.97 20.58
CA VAL A 88 -1.35 -9.37 19.41
C VAL A 88 -1.00 -7.93 19.79
N HIS A 89 0.20 -7.70 20.31
CA HIS A 89 0.79 -6.37 20.29
C HIS A 89 0.99 -6.00 18.82
N GLY A 90 0.00 -5.32 18.25
CA GLY A 90 0.02 -4.86 16.87
C GLY A 90 -1.20 -5.21 16.02
N ALA A 91 -2.31 -5.71 16.59
CA ALA A 91 -3.60 -5.32 16.04
C ALA A 91 -3.75 -3.84 16.41
N ALA A 92 -3.13 -2.96 15.60
CA ALA A 92 -3.37 -1.53 15.70
C ALA A 92 -4.89 -1.37 15.80
N PRO A 93 -5.41 -0.71 16.85
CA PRO A 93 -6.82 -0.41 16.94
C PRO A 93 -7.22 0.25 15.61
N ARG A 94 -7.92 -0.48 14.75
CA ARG A 94 -8.36 0.01 13.43
C ARG A 94 -9.59 0.91 13.57
N GLU A 95 -9.90 1.26 14.82
CA GLU A 95 -10.83 2.29 15.20
C GLU A 95 -10.00 3.38 15.87
N ILE A 96 -9.94 4.55 15.23
CA ILE A 96 -9.39 5.74 15.86
C ILE A 96 -10.40 6.15 16.94
N PRO A 97 -10.03 6.16 18.23
CA PRO A 97 -10.90 6.64 19.29
C PRO A 97 -11.40 8.04 18.94
N ALA A 98 -12.71 8.27 19.07
CA ALA A 98 -13.41 9.47 18.57
C ALA A 98 -12.89 10.82 19.13
N GLY A 99 -11.92 10.80 20.05
CA GLY A 99 -11.26 11.98 20.62
C GLY A 99 -9.78 12.17 20.26
N ILE A 100 -9.17 11.29 19.45
CA ILE A 100 -7.75 11.43 19.05
C ILE A 100 -7.57 12.31 17.81
N LEU A 101 -8.60 12.43 16.97
CA LEU A 101 -8.52 13.34 15.84
C LEU A 101 -8.74 14.77 16.33
N PRO A 102 -7.79 15.70 16.10
CA PRO A 102 -8.08 17.11 16.28
C PRO A 102 -9.33 17.45 15.46
N GLN A 103 -10.24 18.25 16.03
CA GLN A 103 -11.42 18.71 15.30
C GLN A 103 -10.96 19.24 13.95
N ARG A 104 -11.52 18.69 12.86
CA ARG A 104 -11.16 19.09 11.50
C ARG A 104 -11.21 20.62 11.46
N PRO A 105 -10.07 21.30 11.28
CA PRO A 105 -10.08 22.74 11.12
C PRO A 105 -11.02 23.03 9.96
N LYS A 106 -12.05 23.85 10.19
CA LYS A 106 -12.93 24.29 9.12
C LYS A 106 -12.03 25.13 8.21
N ALA A 107 -11.63 24.56 7.07
CA ALA A 107 -10.78 25.26 6.13
C ALA A 107 -11.43 26.61 5.85
N ALA A 108 -10.68 27.69 6.06
CA ALA A 108 -11.12 29.00 5.61
C ALA A 108 -11.36 28.86 4.10
N ARG A 109 -12.57 29.16 3.65
CA ARG A 109 -12.88 29.18 2.21
C ARG A 109 -12.15 30.39 1.65
N ASP A 110 -11.01 30.16 1.04
CA ASP A 110 -10.39 31.15 0.18
C ASP A 110 -11.28 31.28 -1.05
N THR A 111 -11.89 32.46 -1.22
CA THR A 111 -12.88 32.70 -2.27
C THR A 111 -12.12 33.17 -3.51
N ASP A 112 -11.34 32.27 -4.10
CA ASP A 112 -10.67 32.49 -5.38
C ASP A 112 -11.67 32.30 -6.52
N PRO A 113 -11.99 33.33 -7.32
CA PRO A 113 -12.92 33.22 -8.45
C PRO A 113 -12.58 32.09 -9.43
N ALA A 114 -11.28 31.80 -9.63
CA ALA A 114 -10.85 30.73 -10.53
C ALA A 114 -11.22 29.34 -10.00
N MET A 115 -11.12 29.14 -8.68
CA MET A 115 -11.49 27.87 -8.04
C MET A 115 -13.01 27.68 -8.01
N ASP A 116 -13.78 28.75 -7.83
CA ASP A 116 -15.24 28.69 -7.89
C ASP A 116 -15.74 28.33 -9.29
N GLU A 117 -15.11 28.86 -10.34
CA GLU A 117 -15.38 28.46 -11.73
C GLU A 117 -15.04 26.99 -11.97
N TYR A 118 -13.87 26.53 -11.52
CA TYR A 118 -13.46 25.15 -11.68
C TYR A 118 -14.37 24.17 -10.92
N ASN A 119 -14.74 24.48 -9.68
CA ASN A 119 -15.67 23.67 -8.90
C ASN A 119 -17.07 23.62 -9.54
N ARG A 120 -17.55 24.72 -10.12
CA ARG A 120 -18.81 24.74 -10.89
C ARG A 120 -18.70 23.86 -12.14
N TYR A 121 -17.57 23.91 -12.85
CA TYR A 121 -17.33 23.07 -14.01
C TYR A 121 -17.33 21.58 -13.65
N LEU A 122 -16.60 21.18 -12.59
CA LEU A 122 -16.61 19.80 -12.09
C LEU A 122 -18.01 19.35 -11.65
N ALA A 123 -18.77 20.23 -10.99
CA ALA A 123 -20.13 19.94 -10.57
C ALA A 123 -21.07 19.73 -11.75
N ALA A 124 -20.94 20.54 -12.81
CA ALA A 124 -21.74 20.39 -14.04
C ALA A 124 -21.42 19.06 -14.74
N LEU A 125 -20.14 18.73 -14.92
CA LEU A 125 -19.74 17.46 -15.55
C LEU A 125 -20.24 16.24 -14.76
N HIS A 126 -20.21 16.32 -13.42
CA HIS A 126 -20.72 15.25 -12.57
C HIS A 126 -22.26 15.12 -12.65
N ALA A 127 -22.98 16.24 -12.77
CA ALA A 127 -24.43 16.21 -12.97
C ALA A 127 -24.79 15.53 -14.30
N ASP A 128 -24.10 15.88 -15.39
CA ASP A 128 -24.31 15.27 -16.71
C ASP A 128 -24.05 13.75 -16.69
N ASP A 129 -22.96 13.31 -16.05
CA ASP A 129 -22.65 11.87 -15.94
C ASP A 129 -23.71 11.11 -15.13
N ILE A 130 -24.21 11.68 -14.03
CA ILE A 130 -25.31 11.09 -13.26
C ILE A 130 -26.58 10.96 -14.11
N ASP A 131 -26.93 12.00 -14.85
CA ASP A 131 -28.13 11.99 -15.70
C ASP A 131 -28.02 10.93 -16.80
N ASP A 132 -26.85 10.78 -17.42
CA ASP A 132 -26.59 9.74 -18.39
C ASP A 132 -26.61 8.33 -17.78
N GLN A 133 -26.12 8.16 -16.55
CA GLN A 133 -26.23 6.89 -15.81
C GLN A 133 -27.70 6.54 -15.53
N ILE A 134 -28.51 7.50 -15.07
CA ILE A 134 -29.94 7.30 -14.79
C ILE A 134 -30.69 6.95 -16.09
N ARG A 135 -30.41 7.65 -17.19
CA ARG A 135 -31.02 7.37 -18.49
C ARG A 135 -30.72 5.94 -18.92
N ARG A 136 -29.45 5.53 -18.89
CA ARG A 136 -29.01 4.16 -19.22
C ARG A 136 -29.69 3.10 -18.34
N ALA A 137 -29.77 3.34 -17.03
CA ALA A 137 -30.46 2.44 -16.11
C ALA A 137 -31.96 2.30 -16.46
N SER A 138 -32.63 3.42 -16.78
CA SER A 138 -34.05 3.41 -17.13
C SER A 138 -34.36 2.63 -18.43
N HIS A 139 -33.46 2.67 -19.42
CA HIS A 139 -33.60 1.89 -20.65
C HIS A 139 -33.44 0.39 -20.38
N SER A 140 -32.41 0.01 -19.60
CA SER A 140 -32.18 -1.39 -19.20
C SER A 140 -33.39 -2.00 -18.47
N THR A 141 -34.02 -1.25 -17.57
CA THR A 141 -35.24 -1.71 -16.86
C THR A 141 -36.41 -1.94 -17.82
N ARG A 142 -36.68 -1.01 -18.74
CA ARG A 142 -37.79 -1.15 -19.70
C ARG A 142 -37.58 -2.29 -20.70
N ASP A 143 -36.35 -2.53 -21.13
CA ASP A 143 -36.02 -3.64 -22.02
C ASP A 143 -36.20 -5.00 -21.32
N THR A 144 -35.92 -5.06 -20.02
CA THR A 144 -36.15 -6.25 -19.18
C THR A 144 -37.64 -6.58 -19.07
N GLU A 145 -38.50 -5.58 -18.86
CA GLU A 145 -39.97 -5.79 -18.77
C GLU A 145 -40.58 -6.21 -20.12
N ARG A 146 -40.05 -5.71 -21.25
CA ARG A 146 -40.56 -6.06 -22.59
C ARG A 146 -40.16 -7.46 -23.06
N SER A 147 -39.04 -7.99 -22.58
CA SER A 147 -38.53 -9.31 -22.99
C SER A 147 -39.10 -10.48 -22.18
N GLY A 148 -39.88 -10.22 -21.13
CA GLY A 148 -40.38 -11.22 -20.18
C GLY A 148 -41.86 -11.57 -20.27
N GLY A 149 -42.58 -11.08 -21.29
CA GLY A 149 -43.99 -11.41 -21.58
C GLY A 149 -44.14 -12.10 -22.92
#